data_AF-A0A7J9JV74-F1
#
_entry.id   AF-A0A7J9JV74-F1
#
_cell.length_a   1.000
_cell.length_b   1.000
_cell.length_c   1.000
_cell.angle_alpha   90.00
_cell.angle_beta   90.00
_cell.angle_gamma   90.00
#
_symmetry.space_group_name_H-M   'P 1'
#
loop_
_entity.id
_entity.type
_entity.pdbx_description
1 polymer ?
#
loop_
_entity_poly.entity_id
_entity_poly.type
_entity_poly.pdbx_seq_one_letter_code
_entity_poly.pdbx_strand_id
1 'polypeptide(L)'
;ANFARWEPGHGRFPLRYPWKHYLKIGALARQCAYQIEAINGCINSDIQASEEFKSKIEGPCSRMSSECGKALKALATSMKTMTDPSSANPHVENSKAAMKDLKFALKASSMENADFLAIVPVATVGSVLVEITKCIQKISEAVHELSQRAHFSKTVEPTVSPEKPQQQQQLLHRGIVRPVPDTSDDGNSDDVVITIEEITTDSPEKGKPDQHRVLKPGQV
;
A
#
# COMPACT_ATOMS: atom_id res chain seq x y z
N ALA A 1 -10.44 2.40 10.27
CA ALA A 1 -10.04 2.58 8.85
C ALA A 1 -11.13 3.17 7.93
N ASN A 2 -12.29 3.57 8.46
CA ASN A 2 -13.29 4.30 7.69
C ASN A 2 -12.85 5.75 7.35
N PHE A 3 -11.87 6.29 8.07
CA PHE A 3 -11.44 7.69 7.93
C PHE A 3 -10.64 7.97 6.64
N ALA A 4 -9.81 7.03 6.17
CA ALA A 4 -8.99 7.23 4.96
C ALA A 4 -9.82 7.37 3.66
N ARG A 5 -11.12 7.05 3.68
CA ARG A 5 -12.00 7.24 2.53
C ARG A 5 -12.37 8.72 2.30
N TRP A 6 -12.24 9.55 3.33
CA TRP A 6 -12.54 10.98 3.28
C TRP A 6 -11.33 11.82 2.85
N GLU A 7 -10.14 11.22 2.81
CA GLU A 7 -8.92 11.93 2.42
C GLU A 7 -9.03 12.39 0.96
N PRO A 8 -8.81 13.69 0.69
CA PRO A 8 -8.63 14.17 -0.67
C PRO A 8 -7.50 13.39 -1.36
N GLY A 9 -7.63 13.19 -2.68
CA GLY A 9 -6.55 12.54 -3.43
C GLY A 9 -5.26 13.37 -3.35
N HIS A 10 -4.12 12.68 -3.16
CA HIS A 10 -2.82 13.33 -3.06
C HIS A 10 -1.71 12.48 -3.70
N GLY A 11 -0.78 13.12 -4.43
CA GLY A 11 0.36 12.45 -5.06
C GLY A 11 -0.06 11.22 -5.89
N ARG A 12 0.45 10.04 -5.52
CA ARG A 12 0.16 8.76 -6.20
C ARG A 12 -1.14 8.07 -5.72
N PHE A 13 -1.87 8.71 -4.80
CA PHE A 13 -3.06 8.16 -4.15
C PHE A 13 -4.29 9.00 -4.56
N PRO A 14 -5.00 8.66 -5.64
CA PRO A 14 -6.20 9.38 -6.05
C PRO A 14 -7.34 9.24 -5.04
N LEU A 15 -8.35 10.10 -5.17
CA LEU A 15 -9.58 10.03 -4.38
C LEU A 15 -10.23 8.64 -4.50
N ARG A 16 -10.76 8.11 -3.39
CA ARG A 16 -11.33 6.74 -3.29
C ARG A 16 -10.31 5.60 -3.49
N TYR A 17 -9.06 5.82 -3.09
CA TYR A 17 -8.02 4.79 -3.11
C TYR A 17 -8.44 3.49 -2.37
N PRO A 18 -7.98 2.30 -2.80
CA PRO A 18 -8.43 1.01 -2.25
C PRO A 18 -7.81 0.67 -0.87
N TRP A 19 -7.89 1.58 0.10
CA TRP A 19 -7.33 1.46 1.46
C TRP A 19 -7.68 0.15 2.18
N LYS A 20 -8.86 -0.41 1.92
CA LYS A 20 -9.27 -1.71 2.50
C LYS A 20 -8.28 -2.84 2.19
N HIS A 21 -7.61 -2.81 1.03
CA HIS A 21 -6.63 -3.83 0.67
C HIS A 21 -5.32 -3.67 1.46
N TYR A 22 -4.89 -2.44 1.74
CA TYR A 22 -3.74 -2.21 2.64
C TYR A 22 -4.00 -2.73 4.05
N LEU A 23 -5.23 -2.60 4.55
CA LEU A 23 -5.61 -3.19 5.85
C LEU A 23 -5.58 -4.72 5.82
N LYS A 24 -6.11 -5.33 4.75
CA LYS A 24 -6.07 -6.78 4.53
C LYS A 24 -4.61 -7.28 4.54
N ILE A 25 -3.75 -6.62 3.77
CA ILE A 25 -2.31 -6.93 3.71
C ILE A 25 -1.67 -6.74 5.09
N GLY A 26 -1.95 -5.64 5.79
CA GLY A 26 -1.41 -5.39 7.13
C GLY A 26 -1.87 -6.41 8.18
N ALA A 27 -3.10 -6.91 8.08
CA ALA A 27 -3.59 -7.99 8.93
C ALA A 27 -2.86 -9.31 8.67
N LEU A 28 -2.69 -9.67 7.40
CA LEU A 28 -1.91 -10.85 7.00
C LEU A 28 -0.43 -10.72 7.41
N ALA A 29 0.17 -9.54 7.26
CA ALA A 29 1.55 -9.28 7.68
C ALA A 29 1.73 -9.46 9.20
N ARG A 30 0.79 -8.98 10.01
CA ARG A 30 0.78 -9.21 11.46
C ARG A 30 0.65 -10.70 11.80
N GLN A 31 -0.25 -11.42 11.13
CA GLN A 31 -0.36 -12.87 11.29
C GLN A 31 0.96 -13.56 10.96
N CYS A 32 1.63 -13.17 9.87
CA CYS A 32 2.94 -13.71 9.50
C CYS A 32 4.00 -13.44 10.57
N ALA A 33 4.02 -12.24 11.14
CA ALA A 33 4.97 -11.86 12.19
C ALA A 33 4.82 -12.74 13.44
N TYR A 34 3.60 -13.04 13.87
CA TYR A 34 3.37 -13.96 15.01
C TYR A 34 3.89 -15.37 14.74
N GLN A 35 3.79 -15.88 13.50
CA GLN A 35 4.35 -17.18 13.16
C GLN A 35 5.89 -17.15 13.19
N ILE A 36 6.52 -16.07 12.72
CA ILE A 36 7.98 -15.89 12.78
C ILE A 36 8.45 -15.83 14.25
N GLU A 37 7.72 -15.10 15.10
CA GLU A 37 8.00 -15.03 16.54
C GLU A 37 7.91 -16.40 17.22
N ALA A 38 6.90 -17.20 16.88
CA ALA A 38 6.76 -18.57 17.39
C ALA A 38 7.96 -19.47 17.00
N ILE A 39 8.51 -19.31 15.79
CA ILE A 39 9.73 -20.03 15.37
C ILE A 39 10.93 -19.64 16.23
N ASN A 40 11.09 -18.36 16.55
CA ASN A 40 12.23 -17.88 17.31
C ASN A 40 12.30 -18.55 18.71
N GLY A 41 11.16 -18.84 19.33
CA GLY A 41 11.13 -19.64 20.57
C GLY A 41 11.59 -21.09 20.39
N CYS A 42 11.29 -21.70 19.23
CA CYS A 42 11.63 -23.09 18.94
C CYS A 42 13.10 -23.29 18.59
N ILE A 43 13.70 -22.35 17.82
CA ILE A 43 15.11 -22.46 17.39
C ILE A 43 16.09 -22.26 18.55
N ASN A 44 15.73 -21.44 19.54
CA ASN A 44 16.58 -21.19 20.71
C ASN A 44 16.46 -22.28 21.79
N SER A 45 15.61 -23.29 21.59
CA SER A 45 15.47 -24.43 22.51
C SER A 45 16.48 -25.53 22.15
N ASP A 46 16.89 -26.32 23.13
CA ASP A 46 17.91 -27.37 22.92
C ASP A 46 17.33 -28.54 22.09
N ILE A 47 17.73 -28.65 20.83
CA ILE A 47 17.16 -29.61 19.87
C ILE A 47 17.95 -30.94 19.91
N GLN A 48 17.37 -31.94 20.58
CA GLN A 48 17.94 -33.29 20.75
C GLN A 48 17.72 -34.23 19.54
N ALA A 49 17.27 -33.72 18.39
CA ALA A 49 17.03 -34.53 17.20
C ALA A 49 18.33 -35.10 16.59
N SER A 50 18.24 -36.30 16.00
CA SER A 50 19.34 -36.91 15.23
C SER A 50 19.79 -36.03 14.06
N GLU A 51 21.10 -35.98 13.81
CA GLU A 51 21.70 -35.24 12.68
C GLU A 51 21.21 -35.74 11.31
N GLU A 52 20.89 -37.04 11.19
CA GLU A 52 20.30 -37.58 9.97
C GLU A 52 18.92 -36.94 9.69
N PHE A 53 18.11 -36.74 10.73
CA PHE A 53 16.82 -36.11 10.57
C PHE A 53 16.94 -34.61 10.26
N LYS A 54 17.84 -33.91 10.95
CA LYS A 54 18.12 -32.49 10.69
C LYS A 54 18.56 -32.27 9.23
N SER A 55 19.52 -33.06 8.74
CA SER A 55 20.02 -32.94 7.36
C SER A 55 18.95 -33.19 6.30
N LYS A 56 18.01 -34.13 6.53
CA LYS A 56 16.89 -34.40 5.60
C LYS A 56 15.96 -33.19 5.43
N ILE A 57 15.78 -32.35 6.46
CA ILE A 57 14.84 -31.22 6.43
C ILE A 57 15.50 -29.86 6.24
N GLU A 58 16.81 -29.75 6.50
CA GLU A 58 17.57 -28.50 6.46
C GLU A 58 17.47 -27.82 5.09
N GLY A 59 17.73 -28.57 4.02
CA GLY A 59 17.68 -28.07 2.65
C GLY A 59 16.32 -27.44 2.28
N PRO A 60 15.20 -28.19 2.42
CA PRO A 60 13.86 -27.65 2.22
C PRO A 60 13.54 -26.44 3.10
N CYS A 61 13.85 -26.47 4.40
CA CYS A 61 13.61 -25.35 5.33
C CYS A 61 14.38 -24.09 4.94
N SER A 62 15.66 -24.22 4.61
CA SER A 62 16.53 -23.12 4.21
C SER A 62 16.05 -22.48 2.90
N ARG A 63 15.77 -23.30 1.88
CA ARG A 63 15.22 -22.84 0.60
C ARG A 63 13.89 -22.12 0.79
N MET A 64 12.98 -22.72 1.54
CA MET A 64 11.66 -22.14 1.80
C MET A 64 11.78 -20.78 2.51
N SER A 65 12.62 -20.68 3.55
CA SER A 65 12.87 -19.42 4.28
C SER A 65 13.46 -18.34 3.37
N SER A 66 14.46 -18.69 2.55
CA SER A 66 15.11 -17.77 1.61
C SER A 66 14.13 -17.24 0.56
N GLU A 67 13.37 -18.12 -0.08
CA GLU A 67 12.40 -17.73 -1.12
C GLU A 67 11.22 -16.94 -0.53
N CYS A 68 10.77 -17.28 0.68
CA CYS A 68 9.79 -16.48 1.43
C CYS A 68 10.29 -15.04 1.67
N GLY A 69 11.54 -14.88 2.12
CA GLY A 69 12.16 -13.57 2.33
C GLY A 69 12.27 -12.76 1.04
N LYS A 70 12.69 -13.39 -0.06
CA LYS A 70 12.76 -12.75 -1.38
C LYS A 70 11.38 -12.32 -1.89
N ALA A 71 10.36 -13.18 -1.75
CA ALA A 71 8.99 -12.87 -2.12
C ALA A 71 8.46 -11.65 -1.35
N LEU A 72 8.60 -11.65 -0.02
CA LEU A 72 8.17 -10.51 0.82
C LEU A 72 8.89 -9.21 0.43
N LYS A 73 10.21 -9.27 0.18
CA LYS A 73 10.99 -8.11 -0.25
C LYS A 73 10.50 -7.56 -1.60
N ALA A 74 10.24 -8.44 -2.57
CA ALA A 74 9.72 -8.06 -3.87
C ALA A 74 8.32 -7.43 -3.78
N LEU A 75 7.41 -8.03 -3.01
CA LEU A 75 6.06 -7.51 -2.77
C LEU A 75 6.09 -6.15 -2.08
N ALA A 76 6.90 -6.00 -1.03
CA ALA A 76 7.06 -4.73 -0.32
C ALA A 76 7.63 -3.63 -1.24
N THR A 77 8.57 -3.99 -2.12
CA THR A 77 9.14 -3.07 -3.10
C THR A 77 8.07 -2.62 -4.08
N SER A 78 7.32 -3.56 -4.67
CA SER A 78 6.19 -3.29 -5.57
C SER A 78 5.16 -2.35 -4.93
N MET A 79 4.74 -2.60 -3.69
CA MET A 79 3.80 -1.72 -2.98
C MET A 79 4.38 -0.31 -2.75
N LYS A 80 5.67 -0.22 -2.40
CA LYS A 80 6.34 1.07 -2.16
C LYS A 80 6.48 1.89 -3.45
N THR A 81 6.79 1.23 -4.56
CA THR A 81 6.96 1.88 -5.87
C THR A 81 5.66 2.01 -6.66
N MET A 82 4.59 1.35 -6.22
CA MET A 82 3.33 1.18 -6.95
C MET A 82 3.51 0.55 -8.34
N THR A 83 4.38 -0.45 -8.41
CA THR A 83 4.67 -1.19 -9.63
C THR A 83 4.13 -2.60 -9.56
N ASP A 84 3.96 -3.25 -10.71
CA ASP A 84 3.47 -4.63 -10.81
C ASP A 84 4.26 -5.61 -9.90
N PRO A 85 3.57 -6.49 -9.12
CA PRO A 85 4.20 -7.40 -8.16
C PRO A 85 4.72 -8.72 -8.78
N SER A 86 4.69 -8.90 -10.10
CA SER A 86 5.06 -10.17 -10.77
C SER A 86 6.49 -10.65 -10.48
N SER A 87 7.41 -9.76 -10.11
CA SER A 87 8.77 -10.15 -9.68
C SER A 87 8.79 -11.05 -8.44
N ALA A 88 7.72 -11.04 -7.63
CA ALA A 88 7.58 -11.94 -6.49
C ALA A 88 7.14 -13.37 -6.87
N ASN A 89 6.51 -13.55 -8.03
CA ASN A 89 5.92 -14.84 -8.46
C ASN A 89 6.90 -16.02 -8.46
N PRO A 90 8.12 -15.92 -9.06
CA PRO A 90 9.06 -17.05 -9.04
C PRO A 90 9.41 -17.46 -7.60
N HIS A 91 9.57 -16.50 -6.69
CA HIS A 91 9.87 -16.78 -5.29
C HIS A 91 8.70 -17.44 -4.55
N VAL A 92 7.47 -17.01 -4.83
CA VAL A 92 6.27 -17.66 -4.29
C VAL A 92 6.17 -19.11 -4.77
N GLU A 93 6.38 -19.38 -6.06
CA GLU A 93 6.34 -20.75 -6.60
C GLU A 93 7.48 -21.62 -6.09
N ASN A 94 8.71 -21.08 -5.99
CA ASN A 94 9.83 -21.79 -5.40
C ASN A 94 9.59 -22.12 -3.92
N SER A 95 8.99 -21.20 -3.15
CA SER A 95 8.61 -21.46 -1.75
C SER A 95 7.55 -22.57 -1.66
N LYS A 96 6.60 -22.64 -2.60
CA LYS A 96 5.61 -23.73 -2.67
C LYS A 96 6.25 -25.07 -3.00
N ALA A 97 7.23 -25.10 -3.90
CA ALA A 97 7.99 -26.31 -4.21
C ALA A 97 8.76 -26.79 -2.97
N ALA A 98 9.51 -25.91 -2.31
CA ALA A 98 10.23 -26.23 -1.08
C ALA A 98 9.31 -26.68 0.07
N MET A 99 8.11 -26.10 0.18
CA MET A 99 7.07 -26.54 1.12
C MET A 99 6.62 -27.98 0.83
N LYS A 100 6.48 -28.37 -0.45
CA LYS A 100 6.13 -29.75 -0.82
C LYS A 100 7.27 -30.71 -0.47
N ASP A 101 8.52 -30.33 -0.77
CA ASP A 101 9.71 -31.11 -0.43
C ASP A 101 9.81 -31.35 1.08
N LEU A 102 9.60 -30.29 1.88
CA LEU A 102 9.62 -30.40 3.35
C LEU A 102 8.52 -31.34 3.85
N LYS A 103 7.29 -31.21 3.33
CA LYS A 103 6.19 -32.12 3.70
C LYS A 103 6.50 -33.57 3.36
N PHE A 104 7.19 -33.82 2.25
CA PHE A 104 7.63 -35.17 1.88
C PHE A 104 8.71 -35.68 2.85
N ALA A 105 9.74 -34.86 3.13
CA ALA A 105 10.81 -35.20 4.06
C ALA A 105 10.31 -35.50 5.49
N LEU A 106 9.37 -34.68 5.99
CA LEU A 106 8.72 -34.90 7.30
C LEU A 106 7.88 -36.19 7.34
N LYS A 107 7.24 -36.57 6.23
CA LYS A 107 6.49 -37.83 6.15
C LYS A 107 7.42 -39.05 6.11
N ALA A 108 8.47 -39.00 5.28
CA ALA A 108 9.42 -40.09 5.18
C ALA A 108 10.10 -40.38 6.52
N SER A 109 10.56 -39.33 7.19
CA SER A 109 11.18 -39.41 8.52
C SER A 109 10.23 -39.89 9.63
N SER A 110 8.93 -39.56 9.56
CA SER A 110 7.93 -40.07 10.50
C SER A 110 7.72 -41.59 10.39
N MET A 111 8.06 -42.22 9.26
CA MET A 111 7.93 -43.66 9.06
C MET A 111 9.19 -44.43 9.49
N GLU A 112 10.33 -43.74 9.64
CA GLU A 112 11.65 -44.34 9.90
C GLU A 112 12.10 -44.25 11.37
N ASN A 113 11.57 -43.31 12.18
CA ASN A 113 12.12 -42.98 13.50
C ASN A 113 11.29 -43.53 14.68
N ALA A 114 11.98 -44.20 15.63
CA ALA A 114 11.39 -44.77 16.85
C ALA A 114 11.28 -43.79 18.03
N ASP A 115 11.94 -42.61 17.97
CA ASP A 115 11.89 -41.61 19.04
C ASP A 115 11.11 -40.36 18.60
N PHE A 116 9.78 -40.47 18.70
CA PHE A 116 8.84 -39.41 18.31
C PHE A 116 9.05 -38.10 19.08
N LEU A 117 9.51 -38.16 20.34
CA LEU A 117 9.67 -36.97 21.18
C LEU A 117 10.87 -36.13 20.75
N ALA A 118 11.98 -36.77 20.35
CA ALA A 118 13.18 -36.08 19.88
C ALA A 118 12.96 -35.30 18.58
N ILE A 119 12.00 -35.71 17.74
CA ILE A 119 11.69 -35.05 16.47
C ILE A 119 10.66 -33.92 16.59
N VAL A 120 9.90 -33.82 17.69
CA VAL A 120 8.82 -32.83 17.87
C VAL A 120 9.32 -31.39 17.64
N PRO A 121 10.45 -30.92 18.24
CA PRO A 121 10.88 -29.53 18.06
C PRO A 121 11.20 -29.20 16.60
N VAL A 122 11.87 -30.12 15.92
CA VAL A 122 12.27 -29.98 14.51
C VAL A 122 11.06 -30.01 13.58
N ALA A 123 10.13 -30.93 13.82
CA ALA A 123 8.86 -31.00 13.09
C ALA A 123 7.99 -29.75 13.34
N THR A 124 8.05 -29.18 14.55
CA THR A 124 7.37 -27.93 14.90
C THR A 124 7.93 -26.76 14.09
N VAL A 125 9.27 -26.59 14.04
CA VAL A 125 9.91 -25.56 13.21
C VAL A 125 9.48 -25.70 11.75
N GLY A 126 9.53 -26.92 11.20
CA GLY A 126 9.09 -27.19 9.83
C GLY A 126 7.61 -26.84 9.61
N SER A 127 6.74 -27.19 10.56
CA SER A 127 5.30 -26.90 10.48
C SER A 127 4.99 -25.40 10.53
N VAL A 128 5.68 -24.65 11.39
CA VAL A 128 5.47 -23.19 11.46
C VAL A 128 6.00 -22.51 10.18
N LEU A 129 7.12 -22.97 9.60
CA LEU A 129 7.58 -22.48 8.30
C LEU A 129 6.58 -22.74 7.16
N VAL A 130 5.86 -23.86 7.20
CA VAL A 130 4.75 -24.13 6.27
C VAL A 130 3.63 -23.09 6.44
N GLU A 131 3.29 -22.72 7.67
CA GLU A 131 2.28 -21.69 7.94
C GLU A 131 2.73 -20.29 7.49
N ILE A 132 4.01 -19.94 7.70
CA ILE A 132 4.60 -18.70 7.16
C ILE A 132 4.48 -18.67 5.64
N THR A 133 4.83 -19.76 4.97
CA THR A 133 4.79 -19.87 3.50
C THR A 133 3.36 -19.70 2.96
N LYS A 134 2.35 -20.28 3.63
CA LYS A 134 0.94 -20.05 3.31
C LYS A 134 0.52 -18.59 3.57
N CYS A 135 1.02 -17.98 4.63
CA CYS A 135 0.73 -16.58 4.94
C CYS A 135 1.28 -15.65 3.84
N ILE A 136 2.49 -15.91 3.36
CA ILE A 136 3.12 -15.13 2.28
C ILE A 136 2.37 -15.30 0.95
N GLN A 137 1.84 -16.49 0.66
CA GLN A 137 0.97 -16.70 -0.51
C GLN A 137 -0.27 -15.82 -0.43
N LYS A 138 -0.96 -15.77 0.72
CA LYS A 138 -2.11 -14.88 0.93
C LYS A 138 -1.75 -13.40 0.81
N ILE A 139 -0.57 -13.01 1.32
CA ILE A 139 -0.07 -11.64 1.15
C ILE A 139 0.15 -11.35 -0.34
N SER A 140 0.80 -12.26 -1.08
CA SER A 140 1.03 -12.12 -2.52
C SER A 140 -0.28 -11.92 -3.27
N GLU A 141 -1.29 -12.77 -3.02
CA GLU A 141 -2.63 -12.66 -3.61
C GLU A 141 -3.26 -11.29 -3.31
N ALA A 142 -3.22 -10.85 -2.04
CA ALA A 142 -3.79 -9.56 -1.64
C ALA A 142 -3.05 -8.36 -2.26
N VAL A 143 -1.73 -8.45 -2.49
CA VAL A 143 -0.94 -7.43 -3.17
C VAL A 143 -1.23 -7.40 -4.66
N HIS A 144 -1.42 -8.56 -5.30
CA HIS A 144 -1.88 -8.64 -6.70
C HIS A 144 -3.27 -8.03 -6.88
N GLU A 145 -4.22 -8.33 -5.99
CA GLU A 145 -5.54 -7.69 -5.98
C GLU A 145 -5.45 -6.17 -5.80
N LEU A 146 -4.60 -5.71 -4.88
CA LEU A 146 -4.34 -4.28 -4.66
C LEU A 146 -3.78 -3.63 -5.93
N SER A 147 -2.76 -4.24 -6.52
CA SER A 147 -2.08 -3.75 -7.72
C SER A 147 -3.07 -3.55 -8.87
N GLN A 148 -3.98 -4.50 -9.09
CA GLN A 148 -5.01 -4.40 -10.13
C GLN A 148 -6.00 -3.25 -9.84
N ARG A 149 -6.44 -3.11 -8.59
CA ARG A 149 -7.43 -2.07 -8.21
C ARG A 149 -6.84 -0.67 -8.11
N ALA A 150 -5.57 -0.56 -7.76
CA ALA A 150 -4.85 0.69 -7.65
C ALA A 150 -4.12 1.07 -8.95
N HIS A 151 -4.26 0.26 -10.00
CA HIS A 151 -3.62 0.45 -11.30
C HIS A 151 -2.10 0.67 -11.18
N PHE A 152 -1.42 -0.21 -10.42
CA PHE A 152 0.04 -0.19 -10.35
C PHE A 152 0.63 -0.30 -11.76
N SER A 153 1.71 0.44 -12.01
CA SER A 153 2.33 0.46 -13.32
C SER A 153 3.08 -0.84 -13.59
N LYS A 154 2.92 -1.39 -14.80
CA LYS A 154 3.90 -2.34 -15.34
C LYS A 154 5.15 -1.52 -15.61
N THR A 155 6.28 -1.92 -15.04
CA THR A 155 7.54 -1.17 -15.07
C THR A 155 7.83 -0.65 -16.47
N VAL A 156 7.73 0.67 -16.64
CA VAL A 156 8.40 1.40 -17.72
C VAL A 156 9.48 2.19 -17.02
N GLU A 157 10.73 1.96 -17.40
CA GLU A 157 11.87 2.82 -17.06
C GLU A 157 11.45 4.29 -17.19
N PRO A 158 11.87 5.20 -16.29
CA PRO A 158 11.54 6.60 -16.42
C PRO A 158 12.26 7.20 -17.64
N THR A 159 11.65 7.07 -18.81
CA THR A 159 11.98 7.91 -19.96
C THR A 159 11.30 9.25 -19.75
N VAL A 160 11.87 10.08 -18.86
CA VAL A 160 11.66 11.52 -18.92
C VAL A 160 12.99 12.15 -19.25
N SER A 161 13.17 12.43 -20.54
CA SER A 161 14.05 13.50 -20.99
C SER A 161 13.71 14.78 -20.20
N PRO A 162 14.69 15.64 -19.85
CA PRO A 162 14.39 16.91 -19.23
C PRO A 162 13.58 17.75 -20.23
N GLU A 163 12.27 17.89 -19.98
CA GLU A 163 11.46 18.88 -20.66
C GLU A 163 12.03 20.26 -20.32
N LYS A 164 12.42 20.99 -21.37
CA LYS A 164 12.72 22.43 -21.28
C LYS A 164 11.48 23.15 -20.73
N PRO A 165 11.64 24.19 -19.89
CA PRO A 165 10.50 24.91 -19.34
C PRO A 165 9.82 25.71 -20.45
N GLN A 166 8.77 25.15 -21.04
CA GLN A 166 7.83 25.89 -21.87
C GLN A 166 6.69 26.40 -20.98
N GLN A 167 6.59 27.72 -20.96
CA GLN A 167 5.59 28.52 -20.28
C GLN A 167 4.17 28.06 -20.61
N GLN A 168 3.55 27.27 -19.74
CA GLN A 168 2.09 27.15 -19.69
C GLN A 168 1.56 28.00 -18.53
N GLN A 169 1.20 29.20 -18.95
CA GLN A 169 0.14 30.07 -18.47
C GLN A 169 -0.52 29.68 -17.13
N GLN A 170 -0.25 30.56 -16.17
CA GLN A 170 -0.94 30.71 -14.90
C GLN A 170 -2.46 30.78 -15.09
N LEU A 171 -3.17 29.75 -14.64
CA LEU A 171 -4.54 29.88 -14.14
C LEU A 171 -4.64 29.18 -12.80
N LEU A 172 -3.93 29.73 -11.82
CA LEU A 172 -4.27 29.55 -10.42
C LEU A 172 -4.54 30.95 -9.89
N HIS A 173 -5.81 31.22 -9.56
CA HIS A 173 -6.22 32.40 -8.80
C HIS A 173 -5.61 32.30 -7.40
N ARG A 174 -4.32 32.60 -7.32
CA ARG A 174 -3.59 32.79 -6.07
C ARG A 174 -3.86 34.22 -5.66
N GLY A 175 -4.66 34.43 -4.61
CA GLY A 175 -4.81 35.72 -3.97
C GLY A 175 -3.41 36.26 -3.64
N ILE A 176 -3.06 37.40 -4.23
CA ILE A 176 -1.80 38.09 -3.95
C ILE A 176 -2.05 38.96 -2.72
N VAL A 177 -1.56 38.53 -1.57
CA VAL A 177 -1.41 39.44 -0.42
C VAL A 177 -0.12 40.23 -0.66
N ARG A 178 -0.25 41.53 -0.94
CA ARG A 178 0.90 42.45 -0.92
C ARG A 178 1.17 42.84 0.53
N PRO A 179 2.41 42.69 1.03
CA PRO A 179 2.78 43.31 2.30
C PRO A 179 2.78 44.83 2.10
N VAL A 180 2.14 45.55 3.03
CA VAL A 180 2.18 47.00 3.11
C VAL A 180 3.61 47.40 3.53
N PRO A 181 4.22 48.44 2.95
CA PRO A 181 5.49 48.96 3.46
C PRO A 181 5.26 49.61 4.82
N ASP A 182 6.02 49.20 5.82
CA ASP A 182 6.04 49.84 7.13
C ASP A 182 6.48 51.29 6.99
N THR A 183 5.53 52.22 7.03
CA THR A 183 5.79 53.58 7.50
C THR A 183 5.37 53.65 8.94
N SER A 184 6.35 53.51 9.83
CA SER A 184 6.25 54.02 11.19
C SER A 184 5.91 55.51 11.11
N ASP A 185 4.72 55.91 11.54
CA ASP A 185 4.55 56.64 12.79
C ASP A 185 3.07 56.99 13.03
N ASP A 186 2.71 56.88 14.31
CA ASP A 186 1.56 57.46 15.02
C ASP A 186 0.12 56.90 14.83
N GLY A 187 -0.35 56.22 15.88
CA GLY A 187 -1.65 56.50 16.49
C GLY A 187 -2.90 55.77 15.98
N ASN A 188 -3.22 54.64 16.63
CA ASN A 188 -4.58 54.27 17.07
C ASN A 188 -5.68 54.04 16.01
N SER A 189 -5.94 52.77 15.67
CA SER A 189 -7.26 52.09 15.67
C SER A 189 -7.18 50.80 14.86
N ASP A 190 -7.36 49.65 15.51
CA ASP A 190 -7.60 48.35 14.85
C ASP A 190 -9.00 48.39 14.21
N ASP A 191 -9.08 48.66 12.91
CA ASP A 191 -10.24 48.31 12.10
C ASP A 191 -9.80 47.98 10.67
N VAL A 192 -10.02 46.73 10.24
CA VAL A 192 -9.76 46.28 8.88
C VAL A 192 -10.98 46.57 8.02
N VAL A 193 -10.94 47.66 7.26
CA VAL A 193 -11.99 47.99 6.29
C VAL A 193 -11.78 47.15 5.02
N ILE A 194 -12.70 46.19 4.79
CA ILE A 194 -12.76 45.43 3.54
C ILE A 194 -13.63 46.21 2.56
N THR A 195 -13.01 46.94 1.63
CA THR A 195 -13.73 47.55 0.50
C THR A 195 -13.92 46.50 -0.58
N ILE A 196 -15.18 46.10 -0.82
CA ILE A 196 -15.56 45.28 -1.97
C ILE A 196 -15.90 46.25 -3.10
N GLU A 197 -15.03 46.37 -4.11
CA GLU A 197 -15.39 47.03 -5.36
C GLU A 197 -16.31 46.10 -6.16
N GLU A 198 -17.58 46.50 -6.27
CA GLU A 198 -18.57 45.87 -7.13
C GLU A 198 -18.23 46.16 -8.59
N ILE A 199 -17.89 45.12 -9.36
CA ILE A 199 -17.55 45.26 -10.77
C ILE A 199 -18.87 45.29 -11.55
N THR A 200 -19.26 46.48 -12.01
CA THR A 200 -20.35 46.69 -12.96
C THR A 200 -20.05 45.95 -14.25
N THR A 201 -20.78 44.87 -14.55
CA THR A 201 -20.76 44.25 -15.87
C THR A 201 -21.72 45.01 -16.79
N ASP A 202 -21.20 45.94 -17.58
CA ASP A 202 -21.92 46.51 -18.71
C ASP A 202 -21.47 45.79 -19.99
N SER A 203 -22.41 45.18 -20.70
CA SER A 203 -22.21 44.59 -22.02
C SER A 203 -23.47 44.85 -22.86
N PRO A 204 -23.36 45.40 -24.08
CA PRO A 204 -24.51 45.98 -24.77
C PRO A 204 -25.18 44.96 -25.71
N GLU A 205 -26.48 44.73 -25.55
CA GLU A 205 -27.31 44.17 -26.64
C GLU A 205 -28.61 44.96 -26.86
N LYS A 206 -28.62 45.64 -28.01
CA LYS A 206 -29.73 45.87 -28.95
C LYS A 206 -31.17 45.84 -28.41
N GLY A 207 -31.80 47.01 -28.42
CA GLY A 207 -33.23 47.18 -28.16
C GLY A 207 -34.17 46.81 -29.31
N LYS A 208 -35.41 46.47 -28.93
CA LYS A 208 -36.66 47.10 -29.40
C LYS A 208 -37.82 46.68 -28.47
N PRO A 209 -38.93 47.45 -28.42
CA PRO A 209 -39.65 47.71 -27.18
C PRO A 209 -41.00 46.99 -27.05
N ASP A 210 -41.27 46.66 -25.78
CA ASP A 210 -42.49 46.95 -25.01
C ASP A 210 -43.86 46.49 -25.51
N GLN A 211 -44.50 45.61 -24.74
CA GLN A 211 -45.90 45.80 -24.30
C GLN A 211 -46.22 44.91 -23.07
N HIS A 212 -46.31 45.56 -21.91
CA HIS A 212 -47.22 45.33 -20.77
C HIS A 212 -48.08 44.05 -20.73
N ARG A 213 -48.05 43.30 -19.60
CA ARG A 213 -49.11 43.30 -18.56
C ARG A 213 -48.88 42.28 -17.42
N VAL A 214 -48.55 42.81 -16.23
CA VAL A 214 -49.08 42.53 -14.87
C VAL A 214 -49.19 41.07 -14.35
N LEU A 215 -48.48 40.82 -13.23
CA LEU A 215 -48.61 39.68 -12.31
C LEU A 215 -49.98 39.57 -11.62
N LYS A 216 -50.39 38.34 -11.28
CA LYS A 216 -50.96 38.01 -9.96
C LYS A 216 -50.58 36.58 -9.48
N PRO A 217 -50.60 36.33 -8.15
CA PRO A 217 -49.93 35.21 -7.49
C PRO A 217 -50.87 34.07 -7.05
N GLY A 218 -50.31 32.86 -6.97
CA GLY A 218 -50.64 31.77 -6.03
C GLY A 218 -52.03 31.15 -6.05
N GLN A 219 -52.10 29.82 -6.19
CA GLN A 219 -52.90 28.92 -5.32
C GLN A 219 -52.64 27.43 -5.65
N VAL A 220 -52.31 26.69 -4.59
CA VAL A 220 -52.46 25.24 -4.29
C VAL A 220 -52.26 24.22 -5.42
#